data_AF-A0A933DY33-F1
#
_entry.id   AF-A0A933DY33-F1
#
_cell.length_a   1.000
_cell.length_b   1.000
_cell.length_c   1.000
_cell.angle_alpha   90.00
_cell.angle_beta   90.00
_cell.angle_gamma   90.00
#
_symmetry.space_group_name_H-M   'P 1'
#
loop_
_entity.id
_entity.type
_entity.pdbx_description
1 polymer ?
#
loop_
_entity_poly.entity_id
_entity_poly.type
_entity_poly.pdbx_seq_one_letter_code
_entity_poly.pdbx_strand_id
1 'polypeptide(L)' 'MRAAWIAGEILQAYGETVKDLRLVPAAHGRFHIYFDGELVLQHGHNPHTWPEAKEVLGKLEEWRKAHP' A
#
# COMPACT_ATOMS: atom_id res chain seq x y z
N MET A 1 7.25 2.66 -12.46
CA MET A 1 6.76 1.34 -12.01
C MET A 1 6.90 1.18 -10.49
N ARG A 2 6.25 2.02 -9.66
CA ARG A 2 6.36 1.93 -8.18
C ARG A 2 5.30 1.04 -7.54
N ALA A 3 4.05 1.12 -8.02
CA ALA A 3 2.94 0.32 -7.51
C ALA A 3 3.24 -1.18 -7.58
N ALA A 4 3.78 -1.65 -8.71
CA ALA A 4 4.15 -3.05 -8.90
C ALA A 4 5.30 -3.48 -7.98
N TRP A 5 6.29 -2.62 -7.74
CA TRP A 5 7.37 -2.92 -6.81
C TRP A 5 6.84 -3.06 -5.38
N ILE A 6 6.07 -2.10 -4.90
CA ILE A 6 5.44 -2.16 -3.56
C ILE A 6 4.55 -3.39 -3.41
N ALA A 7 3.79 -3.74 -4.45
CA ALA A 7 3.01 -4.98 -4.45
C ALA A 7 3.88 -6.24 -4.30
N GLY A 8 5.03 -6.29 -4.99
CA GLY A 8 6.00 -7.37 -4.85
C GLY A 8 6.52 -7.49 -3.42
N GLU A 9 6.87 -6.38 -2.79
CA GLU A 9 7.34 -6.34 -1.39
C GLU A 9 6.27 -6.83 -0.40
N ILE A 10 5.00 -6.43 -0.60
CA ILE A 10 3.87 -6.90 0.22
C ILE A 10 3.68 -8.41 0.06
N LEU A 11 3.65 -8.92 -1.17
CA LEU A 11 3.43 -10.33 -1.44
C LEU A 11 4.62 -11.19 -0.97
N GLN A 12 5.84 -10.66 -1.03
CA GLN A 12 7.01 -11.34 -0.49
C GLN A 12 6.95 -11.47 1.04
N ALA A 13 6.50 -10.43 1.75
CA ALA A 13 6.45 -10.42 3.20
C ALA A 13 5.19 -11.12 3.78
N TYR A 14 4.05 -11.01 3.09
CA TYR A 14 2.74 -11.38 3.64
C TYR A 14 1.87 -12.21 2.68
N GLY A 15 2.44 -12.72 1.58
CA GLY A 15 1.69 -13.40 0.52
C GLY A 15 0.82 -14.58 0.99
N GLU A 16 1.21 -15.27 2.07
CA GLU A 16 0.40 -16.36 2.64
C GLU A 16 -0.91 -15.87 3.29
N THR A 17 -0.97 -14.60 3.69
CA THR A 17 -2.11 -13.99 4.38
C THR A 17 -2.90 -13.02 3.52
N VAL A 18 -2.36 -12.62 2.37
CA VAL A 18 -3.02 -11.70 1.42
C VAL A 18 -3.92 -12.51 0.51
N LYS A 19 -5.24 -12.36 0.68
CA LYS A 19 -6.23 -13.03 -0.17
C LYS A 19 -6.20 -12.51 -1.61
N ASP A 20 -6.19 -11.19 -1.78
CA ASP A 20 -6.08 -10.55 -3.09
C ASP A 20 -5.33 -9.22 -3.01
N LEU A 21 -4.63 -8.90 -4.10
CA LEU A 21 -3.94 -7.63 -4.29
C LEU A 21 -4.27 -7.12 -5.69
N ARG A 22 -4.66 -5.85 -5.79
CA ARG A 22 -5.06 -5.24 -7.06
C ARG A 22 -4.28 -3.97 -7.34
N LEU A 23 -3.71 -3.88 -8.53
CA LEU A 23 -3.16 -2.65 -9.07
C LEU A 23 -4.22 -1.97 -9.92
N VAL A 24 -4.76 -0.85 -9.44
CA VAL A 24 -5.83 -0.11 -10.12
C VAL A 24 -5.24 1.15 -10.77
N PRO A 25 -5.26 1.28 -12.11
CA PRO A 25 -4.86 2.51 -12.77
C PRO A 25 -5.70 3.70 -12.30
N ALA A 26 -5.04 4.82 -12.02
CA ALA A 26 -5.70 6.05 -11.57
C ALA A 26 -5.22 7.26 -12.39
N ALA A 27 -6.08 8.28 -12.49
CA ALA A 27 -5.74 9.54 -13.16
C ALA A 27 -4.95 10.49 -12.25
N HIS A 28 -4.21 11.41 -12.87
CA HIS A 28 -3.62 12.62 -12.26
C HIS A 28 -2.81 12.40 -10.97
N GLY A 29 -1.66 11.72 -11.06
CA GLY A 29 -0.70 11.63 -9.94
C GLY A 29 -1.23 10.91 -8.69
N ARG A 30 -2.44 10.36 -8.74
CA ARG A 30 -3.06 9.67 -7.61
C ARG A 30 -2.33 8.38 -7.34
N PHE A 31 -1.97 8.20 -6.07
CA PHE A 31 -1.37 6.97 -5.58
C PHE A 31 -1.87 6.73 -4.17
N HIS A 32 -2.89 5.90 -4.06
CA HIS A 32 -3.51 5.53 -2.81
C HIS A 32 -3.30 4.05 -2.56
N ILE A 33 -3.15 3.69 -1.29
CA ILE A 33 -3.04 2.31 -0.83
C ILE A 33 -4.18 2.08 0.13
N TYR A 34 -4.93 1.01 -0.14
CA TYR A 34 -6.07 0.60 0.67
C TYR A 34 -5.83 -0.80 1.22
N PHE A 35 -6.18 -1.04 2.48
CA PHE A 35 -6.28 -2.38 3.06
C PHE A 35 -7.74 -2.66 3.38
N ASP A 36 -8.32 -3.72 2.79
CA ASP A 36 -9.74 -4.05 2.90
C ASP A 36 -10.72 -2.87 2.71
N GLY A 37 -10.36 -1.96 1.79
CA GLY A 37 -11.16 -0.76 1.47
C GLY A 37 -10.88 0.47 2.35
N GLU A 38 -10.08 0.33 3.41
CA GLU A 38 -9.65 1.45 4.26
C GLU A 38 -8.45 2.17 3.62
N LEU A 39 -8.52 3.50 3.49
CA LEU A 39 -7.42 4.30 2.96
C LEU A 39 -6.30 4.40 4.01
N VAL A 40 -5.15 3.80 3.72
CA VAL A 40 -4.04 3.70 4.66
C VAL A 40 -2.93 4.69 4.32
N LEU A 41 -2.63 4.85 3.03
CA LEU A 41 -1.65 5.81 2.54
C LEU A 41 -2.15 6.49 1.28
N GLN A 42 -1.77 7.76 1.13
CA GLN A 42 -2.03 8.56 -0.06
C GLN A 42 -0.80 9.38 -0.42
N HIS A 43 -0.55 9.56 -1.72
CA HIS A 43 0.42 10.53 -2.20
C HIS A 43 -0.03 11.95 -1.82
N GLY A 44 0.82 12.64 -1.06
CA GLY A 44 0.68 14.06 -0.78
C GLY A 44 1.24 14.89 -1.94
N HIS A 45 0.51 15.93 -2.35
CA HIS A 45 0.96 16.86 -3.39
C HIS A 45 1.87 17.97 -2.83
N ASN A 46 1.85 18.19 -1.50
CA ASN A 46 2.67 19.23 -0.86
C ASN A 46 2.94 18.89 0.63
N PRO A 47 4.13 18.35 0.99
CA PRO A 47 5.25 18.00 0.11
C PRO A 47 4.93 16.82 -0.82
N HIS A 48 5.57 16.77 -2.00
CA HIS A 48 5.46 15.65 -2.93
C HIS A 48 6.20 14.41 -2.41
N THR A 49 5.54 13.63 -1.57
CA THR A 49 6.09 12.38 -1.04
C THR A 49 5.39 11.18 -1.64
N TRP A 50 6.18 10.22 -2.12
CA TRP A 50 5.68 8.94 -2.60
C TRP A 50 5.87 7.91 -1.50
N PRO A 51 4.87 7.05 -1.23
CA PRO A 51 5.03 5.97 -0.27
C PRO A 51 6.20 5.07 -0.64
N GLU A 52 7.01 4.71 0.35
CA GLU A 52 8.06 3.69 0.22
C GLU A 52 7.57 2.33 0.70
N ALA A 53 8.12 1.24 0.15
CA ALA A 53 7.71 -0.12 0.55
C ALA A 53 7.79 -0.33 2.07
N LYS A 54 8.86 0.14 2.71
CA LYS A 54 9.03 0.04 4.17
C LYS A 54 7.90 0.73 4.95
N GLU A 55 7.46 1.90 4.50
CA GLU A 55 6.34 2.62 5.11
C GLU A 55 5.03 1.84 4.96
N VAL A 56 4.78 1.29 3.77
CA VAL A 56 3.58 0.48 3.49
C VAL A 56 3.54 -0.79 4.34
N LEU A 57 4.67 -1.50 4.45
CA LEU A 57 4.76 -2.71 5.28
C LEU A 57 4.57 -2.39 6.77
N GLY A 58 5.16 -1.30 7.26
CA GLY A 58 4.95 -0.84 8.64
C GLY A 58 3.48 -0.53 8.92
N LYS A 59 2.81 0.16 7.99
CA LYS A 59 1.37 0.45 8.07
C LYS A 59 0.51 -0.82 8.03
N LEU A 60 0.90 -1.81 7.22
CA LEU A 60 0.20 -3.09 7.18
C LEU A 60 0.32 -3.83 8.50
N GLU A 61 1.49 -3.82 9.13
CA GLU A 61 1.70 -4.41 10.44
C GLU A 61 0.86 -3.72 11.53
N GLU A 62 0.84 -2.37 11.54
CA GLU A 62 0.00 -1.57 12.44
C GLU A 62 -1.49 -1.90 12.24
N TRP A 63 -1.94 -1.91 10.98
CA TRP A 63 -3.32 -2.18 10.62
C TRP A 63 -3.78 -3.58 11.05
N ARG A 64 -2.93 -4.60 10.85
CA ARG A 64 -3.20 -5.99 11.28
C ARG A 64 -3.30 -6.12 12.80
N LYS A 65 -2.51 -5.38 13.56
CA LYS A 65 -2.61 -5.38 15.04
C LYS A 65 -3.92 -4.76 15.53
N ALA A 66 -4.46 -3.80 14.79
CA ALA A 66 -5.75 -3.17 15.09
C ALA A 66 -6.96 -4.04 14.67
N HIS A 67 -6.77 -5.00 13.76
CA HIS A 67 -7.83 -5.84 13.18
C HIS A 67 -7.43 -7.35 13.23
N PRO A 68 -7.53 -7.99 14.41
CA PRO A 68 -7.14 -9.40 14.61
C PRO A 68 -8.10 -10.43 14.00
#